data_AF-A0A9D0T0X7-F1
#
_entry.id   AF-A0A9D0T0X7-F1
#
_cell.length_a   1.000
_cell.length_b   1.000
_cell.length_c   1.000
_cell.angle_alpha   90.00
_cell.angle_beta   90.00
_cell.angle_gamma   90.00
#
_symmetry.space_group_name_H-M   'P 1'
#
loop_
_entity.id
_entity.type
_entity.pdbx_description
1 polymer ?
#
loop_
_entity_poly.entity_id
_entity_poly.type
_entity_poly.pdbx_seq_one_letter_code
_entity_poly.pdbx_strand_id
1 'polypeptide(L)'
;MKNEDDVETLVFKTASEPWEFEAIHTLNYRTFVEEIPQHARNESHSLVDKFHDQNTYVICVRGCELLGMIAIHDKRPFSLDYKLQNIESYLPDFESIFEIRLLAVENKYRNTTVFTGMLKKIFELALERGYDLGIVSGTTRQIRLYQHIGLKPFGPLVGKEGALYQPMYITFDHAMTFKRHSHIFKDKRPAGTGRAVFNYLPGPVPVVDGVMEAYLSKPDSHREHQFVSDFNHLQKALCKRVNAEKVYILMGSGTLANDIISAQLSLLGGKGLVLINGEFGRRLEDHAARAELNYEAYSVADGQTFDMEELTEIIQTTSDYRWLWVVQCETSTGVLNDVPALRDVCRQRNIKLCLDSISAIGSCHVDLDGVYLAAASSGKGIGSLPGLALIFGDRQVVSSGRRQLPRYFDLSYYDQKNGIPHTVSSNAIHALSAALSNSNWGRRFVNIQQWSEELRESIEGLGFAVLARKSCRAPHITTITLPEEISSLELGRKMADAGFLISYRSEHLLRKNRIQICFMGECQRPTHALVYHLQQAIQTIKKENKKPSTEVEA
;
A
#
# COMPACT_ATOMS: atom_id res chain seq x y z
N MET A 1 -35.32 19.64 -31.72
CA MET A 1 -34.76 20.34 -30.55
C MET A 1 -35.65 20.06 -29.35
N LYS A 2 -35.26 19.08 -28.53
CA LYS A 2 -35.71 18.92 -27.14
C LYS A 2 -34.44 18.95 -26.31
N ASN A 3 -34.45 19.80 -25.28
CA ASN A 3 -33.30 20.31 -24.56
C ASN A 3 -32.31 19.24 -24.09
N GLU A 4 -31.03 19.50 -24.40
CA GLU A 4 -29.87 19.07 -23.63
C GLU A 4 -29.74 20.00 -22.43
N ASP A 5 -30.48 19.73 -21.34
CA ASP A 5 -30.28 20.39 -20.04
C ASP A 5 -29.75 19.33 -19.04
N ASP A 6 -28.49 19.51 -18.65
CA ASP A 6 -27.73 18.97 -17.51
C ASP A 6 -28.23 17.69 -16.81
N VAL A 7 -27.57 16.57 -17.08
CA VAL A 7 -27.54 15.42 -16.16
C VAL A 7 -26.40 15.65 -15.15
N GLU A 8 -26.59 16.59 -14.22
CA GLU A 8 -25.65 16.77 -13.12
C GLU A 8 -25.60 15.51 -12.25
N THR A 9 -24.40 14.94 -12.12
CA THR A 9 -24.15 13.69 -11.40
C THR A 9 -24.12 13.95 -9.89
N LEU A 10 -24.66 13.04 -9.09
CA LEU A 10 -24.57 13.10 -7.63
C LEU A 10 -23.11 13.03 -7.16
N VAL A 11 -22.71 13.94 -6.28
CA VAL A 11 -21.37 14.01 -5.69
C VAL A 11 -21.45 13.75 -4.19
N PHE A 12 -20.62 12.81 -3.70
CA PHE A 12 -20.49 12.49 -2.27
C PHE A 12 -19.13 12.97 -1.78
N LYS A 13 -19.09 13.91 -0.85
CA LYS A 13 -17.85 14.52 -0.35
C LYS A 13 -17.94 14.85 1.14
N THR A 14 -16.80 15.21 1.72
CA THR A 14 -16.78 15.90 3.02
C THR A 14 -17.05 17.38 2.77
N ALA A 15 -17.90 18.00 3.59
CA ALA A 15 -18.18 19.43 3.50
C ALA A 15 -16.90 20.24 3.77
N SER A 16 -16.64 21.24 2.93
CA SER A 16 -15.44 22.06 2.93
C SER A 16 -15.72 23.52 2.61
N GLU A 17 -16.87 23.85 2.05
CA GLU A 17 -17.21 25.19 1.56
C GLU A 17 -18.26 25.87 2.45
N PRO A 18 -18.20 27.20 2.67
CA PRO A 18 -19.11 27.91 3.58
C PRO A 18 -20.61 27.66 3.32
N TRP A 19 -21.02 27.67 2.05
CA TRP A 19 -22.42 27.46 1.67
C TRP A 19 -22.92 26.05 2.01
N GLU A 20 -22.05 25.05 2.03
CA GLU A 20 -22.41 23.67 2.39
C GLU A 20 -22.80 23.61 3.87
N PHE A 21 -22.06 24.29 4.74
CA PHE A 21 -22.36 24.36 6.17
C PHE A 21 -23.66 25.13 6.46
N GLU A 22 -23.91 26.24 5.75
CA GLU A 22 -25.19 26.95 5.82
C GLU A 22 -26.36 26.05 5.39
N ALA A 23 -26.22 25.35 4.27
CA ALA A 23 -27.23 24.43 3.77
C ALA A 23 -27.48 23.25 4.74
N ILE A 24 -26.43 22.73 5.39
CA ILE A 24 -26.54 21.71 6.44
C ILE A 24 -27.40 22.23 7.60
N HIS A 25 -27.20 23.47 8.04
CA HIS A 25 -27.97 24.04 9.15
C HIS A 25 -29.46 24.19 8.81
N THR A 26 -29.77 24.61 7.58
CA THR A 26 -31.16 24.67 7.10
C THR A 26 -31.79 23.29 7.00
N LEU A 27 -31.07 22.29 6.46
CA LEU A 27 -31.58 20.92 6.34
C LEU A 27 -31.80 20.28 7.72
N ASN A 28 -30.92 20.54 8.68
CA ASN A 28 -31.08 20.15 10.07
C ASN A 28 -32.34 20.74 10.70
N TYR A 29 -32.60 22.03 10.48
CA TYR A 29 -33.79 22.69 11.01
C TYR A 29 -35.06 22.02 10.50
N ARG A 30 -35.18 21.85 9.18
CA ARG A 30 -36.32 21.14 8.57
C ARG A 30 -36.51 19.74 9.18
N THR A 31 -35.42 18.98 9.33
CA THR A 31 -35.48 17.59 9.79
C THR A 31 -35.79 17.47 11.30
N PHE A 32 -35.11 18.24 12.14
CA PHE A 32 -35.10 18.05 13.60
C PHE A 32 -35.87 19.11 14.41
N VAL A 33 -36.48 20.09 13.74
CA VAL A 33 -37.42 21.06 14.34
C VAL A 33 -38.81 20.93 13.70
N GLU A 34 -38.88 20.88 12.37
CA GLU A 34 -40.18 20.88 11.67
C GLU A 34 -40.77 19.47 11.55
N GLU A 35 -39.97 18.48 11.12
CA GLU A 35 -40.47 17.12 10.91
C GLU A 35 -40.43 16.25 12.16
N ILE A 36 -39.30 16.25 12.88
CA ILE A 36 -39.14 15.54 14.14
C ILE A 36 -38.96 16.59 15.22
N PRO A 37 -39.96 16.92 16.05
CA PRO A 37 -39.89 18.07 16.96
C PRO A 37 -38.99 17.78 18.17
N GLN A 38 -37.69 17.66 17.94
CA GLN A 38 -36.66 17.46 18.96
C GLN A 38 -36.17 18.80 19.53
N HIS A 39 -36.28 19.88 18.74
CA HIS A 39 -35.82 21.21 19.08
C HIS A 39 -36.96 22.24 18.91
N ALA A 40 -36.85 23.37 19.63
CA ALA A 40 -37.82 24.46 19.53
C ALA A 40 -37.66 25.27 18.23
N ARG A 41 -38.76 25.84 17.73
CA ARG A 41 -38.75 26.70 16.53
C ARG A 41 -38.02 28.01 16.80
N ASN A 42 -37.30 28.51 15.79
CA ASN A 42 -36.61 29.79 15.83
C ASN A 42 -36.88 30.59 14.53
N GLU A 43 -36.67 31.91 14.59
CA GLU A 43 -36.95 32.82 13.46
C GLU A 43 -35.92 32.71 12.32
N SER A 44 -34.73 32.17 12.59
CA SER A 44 -33.65 32.03 11.61
C SER A 44 -33.78 30.79 10.72
N HIS A 45 -34.75 29.91 10.98
CA HIS A 45 -34.96 28.65 10.27
C HIS A 45 -33.66 27.81 10.09
N SER A 46 -32.83 27.83 11.12
CA SER A 46 -31.48 27.26 11.10
C SER A 46 -31.19 26.50 12.40
N LEU A 47 -30.57 25.33 12.29
CA LEU A 47 -30.17 24.50 13.43
C LEU A 47 -28.71 24.06 13.31
N VAL A 48 -27.89 24.60 14.21
CA VAL A 48 -26.46 24.27 14.34
C VAL A 48 -26.30 23.16 15.39
N ASP A 49 -25.59 22.07 15.06
CA ASP A 49 -25.29 21.02 16.03
C ASP A 49 -24.35 21.54 17.11
N LYS A 50 -24.55 21.06 18.35
CA LYS A 50 -23.71 21.48 19.48
C LYS A 50 -22.22 21.12 19.31
N PHE A 51 -21.89 20.15 18.46
CA PHE A 51 -20.52 19.77 18.13
C PHE A 51 -20.11 20.23 16.72
N HIS A 52 -20.74 21.25 16.15
CA HIS A 52 -20.49 21.68 14.77
C HIS A 52 -19.00 21.85 14.45
N ASP A 53 -18.25 22.54 15.31
CA ASP A 53 -16.82 22.80 15.12
C ASP A 53 -15.92 21.55 15.23
N GLN A 54 -16.49 20.43 15.70
CA GLN A 54 -15.79 19.16 15.89
C GLN A 54 -16.30 18.09 14.92
N ASN A 55 -17.49 18.28 14.35
CA ASN A 55 -18.09 17.34 13.42
C ASN A 55 -17.38 17.40 12.05
N THR A 56 -17.15 16.23 11.48
CA THR A 56 -16.92 16.09 10.04
C THR A 56 -18.26 15.78 9.37
N TYR A 57 -18.68 16.58 8.39
CA TYR A 57 -19.94 16.34 7.67
C TYR A 57 -19.68 15.65 6.33
N VAL A 58 -20.30 14.49 6.13
CA VAL A 58 -20.38 13.81 4.84
C VAL A 58 -21.67 14.24 4.16
N ILE A 59 -21.57 14.78 2.95
CA ILE A 59 -22.70 15.36 2.22
C ILE A 59 -22.90 14.69 0.85
N CYS A 60 -24.14 14.75 0.37
CA CYS A 60 -24.49 14.49 -1.03
C CYS A 60 -24.97 15.79 -1.66
N VAL A 61 -24.33 16.21 -2.75
CA VAL A 61 -24.70 17.42 -3.50
C VAL A 61 -24.97 17.09 -4.97
N ARG A 62 -25.75 17.95 -5.62
CA ARG A 62 -25.92 17.99 -7.07
C ARG A 62 -25.86 19.44 -7.50
N GLY A 63 -24.82 19.81 -8.23
CA GLY A 63 -24.47 21.23 -8.43
C GLY A 63 -24.29 21.92 -7.07
N CYS A 64 -25.00 23.04 -6.87
CA CYS A 64 -25.04 23.77 -5.61
C CYS A 64 -26.25 23.41 -4.70
N GLU A 65 -26.89 22.26 -4.92
CA GLU A 65 -28.02 21.78 -4.10
C GLU A 65 -27.54 20.69 -3.10
N LEU A 66 -27.73 20.91 -1.80
CA LEU A 66 -27.50 19.89 -0.76
C LEU A 66 -28.70 18.94 -0.70
N LEU A 67 -28.46 17.64 -0.92
CA LEU A 67 -29.51 16.62 -0.96
C LEU A 67 -29.60 15.78 0.33
N GLY A 68 -28.51 15.73 1.09
CA GLY A 68 -28.44 14.99 2.33
C GLY A 68 -27.10 15.20 3.02
N MET A 69 -27.09 14.93 4.33
CA MET A 69 -25.89 14.99 5.14
C MET A 69 -25.91 13.95 6.27
N ILE A 70 -24.70 13.55 6.69
CA ILE A 70 -24.44 12.78 7.90
C ILE A 70 -23.25 13.40 8.63
N ALA A 71 -23.38 13.62 9.94
CA ALA A 71 -22.28 14.11 10.76
C ALA A 71 -21.50 12.94 11.40
N ILE A 72 -20.20 13.12 11.57
CA ILE A 72 -19.30 12.21 12.28
C ILE A 72 -18.55 13.00 13.33
N HIS A 73 -18.42 12.43 14.52
CA HIS A 73 -17.69 13.03 15.63
C HIS A 73 -16.74 12.01 16.24
N ASP A 74 -15.45 12.33 16.27
CA ASP A 74 -14.36 11.43 16.64
C ASP A 74 -13.67 11.83 17.96
N LYS A 75 -14.13 12.91 18.60
CA LYS A 75 -13.58 13.40 19.87
C LYS A 75 -14.55 13.17 21.02
N ARG A 76 -14.07 12.58 22.12
CA ARG A 76 -14.85 12.52 23.35
C ARG A 76 -15.04 13.94 23.92
N PRO A 77 -16.18 14.24 24.57
CA PRO A 77 -17.31 13.34 24.83
C PRO A 77 -18.29 13.25 23.65
N PHE A 78 -18.82 12.04 23.41
CA PHE A 78 -19.90 11.74 22.48
C PHE A 78 -21.26 11.99 23.13
N SER A 79 -22.35 12.04 22.33
CA SER A 79 -23.68 12.22 22.93
C SER A 79 -24.14 11.05 23.78
N LEU A 80 -23.66 9.84 23.49
CA LEU A 80 -23.95 8.66 24.31
C LEU A 80 -23.22 8.66 25.66
N ASP A 81 -22.08 9.35 25.80
CA ASP A 81 -21.36 9.47 27.08
C ASP A 81 -22.17 10.25 28.13
N TYR A 82 -23.05 11.13 27.70
CA TYR A 82 -23.97 11.86 28.59
C TYR A 82 -25.24 11.05 28.93
N LYS A 83 -25.50 9.94 28.22
CA LYS A 83 -26.74 9.17 28.32
C LYS A 83 -26.55 7.81 28.98
N LEU A 84 -25.34 7.26 28.93
CA LEU A 84 -24.95 5.98 29.52
C LEU A 84 -23.75 6.18 30.43
N GLN A 85 -23.80 5.58 31.63
CA GLN A 85 -22.61 5.49 32.47
C GLN A 85 -21.73 4.36 31.96
N ASN A 86 -20.42 4.64 31.79
CA ASN A 86 -19.40 3.69 31.37
C ASN A 86 -19.76 2.96 30.06
N ILE A 87 -19.85 3.72 28.96
CA ILE A 87 -20.25 3.20 27.64
C ILE A 87 -19.34 2.04 27.18
N GLU A 88 -18.07 2.08 27.57
CA GLU A 88 -17.04 1.09 27.24
C GLU A 88 -17.44 -0.31 27.72
N SER A 89 -18.13 -0.43 28.85
CA SER A 89 -18.57 -1.72 29.40
C SER A 89 -19.59 -2.47 28.51
N TYR A 90 -20.20 -1.77 27.57
CA TYR A 90 -21.20 -2.35 26.66
C TYR A 90 -20.67 -2.63 25.25
N LEU A 91 -19.49 -2.11 24.90
CA LEU A 91 -18.93 -2.19 23.56
C LEU A 91 -17.99 -3.40 23.44
N PRO A 92 -17.86 -3.99 22.23
CA PRO A 92 -16.79 -4.96 21.97
C PRO A 92 -15.41 -4.29 22.09
N ASP A 93 -14.32 -5.06 22.11
CA ASP A 93 -12.96 -4.49 22.07
C ASP A 93 -12.76 -3.62 20.81
N PHE A 94 -12.16 -2.43 21.00
CA PHE A 94 -11.84 -1.47 19.95
C PHE A 94 -10.58 -0.67 20.29
N GLU A 95 -9.82 -0.26 19.27
CA GLU A 95 -8.68 0.65 19.37
C GLU A 95 -9.10 2.11 19.09
N SER A 96 -10.07 2.36 18.19
CA SER A 96 -10.40 3.70 17.69
C SER A 96 -11.87 3.87 17.29
N ILE A 97 -12.58 4.73 18.01
CA ILE A 97 -14.04 4.88 17.93
C ILE A 97 -14.49 6.25 17.41
N PHE A 98 -15.60 6.30 16.69
CA PHE A 98 -16.33 7.54 16.39
C PHE A 98 -17.84 7.39 16.56
N GLU A 99 -18.53 8.52 16.73
CA GLU A 99 -19.98 8.62 16.77
C GLU A 99 -20.53 9.12 15.43
N ILE A 100 -21.44 8.35 14.82
CA ILE A 100 -22.30 8.82 13.74
C ILE A 100 -23.39 9.68 14.38
N ARG A 101 -23.44 10.94 13.98
CA ARG A 101 -24.37 11.95 14.47
C ARG A 101 -25.24 12.42 13.31
N LEU A 102 -26.45 12.87 13.61
CA LEU A 102 -27.36 13.60 12.71
C LEU A 102 -27.41 13.06 11.26
N LEU A 103 -28.46 12.31 10.95
CA LEU A 103 -28.76 11.91 9.57
C LEU A 103 -29.94 12.73 9.06
N ALA A 104 -29.72 13.50 8.00
CA ALA A 104 -30.78 14.24 7.32
C ALA A 104 -30.70 14.02 5.80
N VAL A 105 -31.83 13.69 5.18
CA VAL A 105 -31.96 13.55 3.72
C VAL A 105 -33.22 14.28 3.30
N GLU A 106 -33.12 15.09 2.26
CA GLU A 106 -34.26 15.79 1.67
C GLU A 106 -35.38 14.81 1.32
N ASN A 107 -36.64 15.17 1.62
CA ASN A 107 -37.75 14.20 1.64
C ASN A 107 -37.93 13.46 0.30
N LYS A 108 -37.76 14.18 -0.82
CA LYS A 108 -37.80 13.63 -2.19
C LYS A 108 -36.71 12.60 -2.50
N TYR A 109 -35.62 12.53 -1.72
CA TYR A 109 -34.47 11.66 -1.98
C TYR A 109 -34.29 10.51 -0.96
N ARG A 110 -35.14 10.41 0.05
CA ARG A 110 -35.01 9.41 1.15
C ARG A 110 -35.03 7.95 0.68
N ASN A 111 -35.72 7.67 -0.42
CA ASN A 111 -35.82 6.34 -1.02
C ASN A 111 -34.89 6.16 -2.24
N THR A 112 -33.86 7.00 -2.37
CA THR A 112 -32.89 6.94 -3.49
C THR A 112 -31.51 6.52 -2.99
N THR A 113 -30.51 6.52 -3.88
CA THR A 113 -29.12 6.14 -3.56
C THR A 113 -28.38 7.15 -2.66
N VAL A 114 -28.99 8.30 -2.33
CA VAL A 114 -28.37 9.36 -1.52
C VAL A 114 -27.92 8.84 -0.14
N PHE A 115 -28.81 8.19 0.61
CA PHE A 115 -28.47 7.66 1.93
C PHE A 115 -27.34 6.61 1.85
N THR A 116 -27.47 5.66 0.93
CA THR A 116 -26.48 4.59 0.74
C THR A 116 -25.12 5.11 0.26
N GLY A 117 -25.11 6.16 -0.57
CA GLY A 117 -23.88 6.78 -1.05
C GLY A 117 -23.15 7.56 0.05
N MET A 118 -23.89 8.27 0.91
CA MET A 118 -23.30 8.90 2.10
C MET A 118 -22.75 7.85 3.08
N LEU A 119 -23.49 6.77 3.36
CA LEU A 119 -23.00 5.64 4.15
C LEU A 119 -21.69 5.06 3.60
N LYS A 120 -21.60 4.88 2.27
CA LYS A 120 -20.36 4.42 1.62
C LYS A 120 -19.20 5.39 1.90
N LYS A 121 -19.45 6.70 1.80
CA LYS A 121 -18.42 7.71 2.05
C LYS A 121 -17.99 7.79 3.52
N ILE A 122 -18.90 7.57 4.47
CA ILE A 122 -18.56 7.40 5.89
C ILE A 122 -17.62 6.21 6.07
N PHE A 123 -17.91 5.09 5.42
CA PHE A 123 -17.06 3.91 5.53
C PHE A 123 -15.67 4.14 4.94
N GLU A 124 -15.58 4.83 3.80
CA GLU A 124 -14.29 5.24 3.23
C GLU A 124 -13.51 6.14 4.20
N LEU A 125 -14.15 7.18 4.74
CA LEU A 125 -13.52 8.10 5.69
C LEU A 125 -13.04 7.38 6.96
N ALA A 126 -13.83 6.44 7.47
CA ALA A 126 -13.48 5.73 8.68
C ALA A 126 -12.31 4.76 8.47
N LEU A 127 -12.24 4.12 7.30
CA LEU A 127 -11.08 3.31 6.91
C LEU A 127 -9.84 4.17 6.69
N GLU A 128 -9.97 5.35 6.06
CA GLU A 128 -8.88 6.31 5.88
C GLU A 128 -8.31 6.81 7.21
N ARG A 129 -9.18 7.02 8.22
CA ARG A 129 -8.79 7.50 9.55
C ARG A 129 -8.46 6.39 10.56
N GLY A 130 -8.59 5.12 10.17
CA GLY A 130 -8.26 3.98 11.01
C GLY A 130 -9.22 3.76 12.18
N TYR A 131 -10.50 4.14 12.06
CA TYR A 131 -11.51 3.75 13.05
C TYR A 131 -11.90 2.28 12.84
N ASP A 132 -12.08 1.55 13.94
CA ASP A 132 -12.51 0.16 13.96
C ASP A 132 -13.93 -0.02 14.52
N LEU A 133 -14.47 1.00 15.18
CA LEU A 133 -15.82 1.01 15.74
C LEU A 133 -16.57 2.33 15.48
N GLY A 134 -17.79 2.22 14.95
CA GLY A 134 -18.73 3.35 14.83
C GLY A 134 -19.92 3.14 15.77
N ILE A 135 -20.33 4.16 16.51
CA ILE A 135 -21.52 4.12 17.37
C ILE A 135 -22.57 5.15 16.95
N VAL A 136 -23.84 4.90 17.25
CA VAL A 136 -24.95 5.81 16.98
C VAL A 136 -26.05 5.66 18.02
N SER A 137 -26.80 6.74 18.24
CA SER A 137 -28.08 6.72 18.95
C SER A 137 -29.21 6.66 17.91
N GLY A 138 -29.59 5.46 17.48
CA GLY A 138 -30.59 5.26 16.44
C GLY A 138 -32.01 5.45 16.94
N THR A 139 -32.89 6.13 16.20
CA THR A 139 -34.31 6.21 16.57
C THR A 139 -34.97 4.82 16.54
N THR A 140 -35.78 4.50 17.55
CA THR A 140 -36.52 3.23 17.61
C THR A 140 -37.47 3.04 16.42
N ARG A 141 -37.89 4.14 15.76
CA ARG A 141 -38.74 4.13 14.56
C ARG A 141 -38.07 3.49 13.33
N GLN A 142 -36.74 3.44 13.28
CA GLN A 142 -35.97 2.97 12.12
C GLN A 142 -35.08 1.76 12.46
N ILE A 143 -35.37 1.03 13.54
CA ILE A 143 -34.49 -0.05 14.03
C ILE A 143 -34.24 -1.16 13.00
N ARG A 144 -35.25 -1.49 12.19
CA ARG A 144 -35.13 -2.48 11.10
C ARG A 144 -34.13 -2.05 10.04
N LEU A 145 -34.12 -0.76 9.69
CA LEU A 145 -33.16 -0.21 8.73
C LEU A 145 -31.75 -0.32 9.31
N TYR A 146 -31.53 0.12 10.55
CA TYR A 146 -30.22 0.06 11.20
C TYR A 146 -29.68 -1.37 11.32
N GLN A 147 -30.52 -2.31 11.71
CA GLN A 147 -30.15 -3.73 11.74
C GLN A 147 -29.82 -4.26 10.34
N HIS A 148 -30.57 -3.85 9.31
CA HIS A 148 -30.32 -4.28 7.93
C HIS A 148 -28.96 -3.79 7.41
N ILE A 149 -28.56 -2.57 7.76
CA ILE A 149 -27.23 -2.02 7.39
C ILE A 149 -26.10 -2.51 8.32
N GLY A 150 -26.38 -3.43 9.25
CA GLY A 150 -25.38 -4.12 10.06
C GLY A 150 -25.12 -3.52 11.44
N LEU A 151 -25.90 -2.53 11.89
CA LEU A 151 -25.78 -2.03 13.25
C LEU A 151 -26.41 -3.00 14.26
N LYS A 152 -25.73 -3.16 15.40
CA LYS A 152 -26.15 -4.01 16.51
C LYS A 152 -26.43 -3.16 17.76
N PRO A 153 -27.53 -3.40 18.48
CA PRO A 153 -27.77 -2.74 19.76
C PRO A 153 -26.73 -3.18 20.80
N PHE A 154 -26.29 -2.28 21.68
CA PHE A 154 -25.34 -2.61 22.75
C PHE A 154 -25.75 -2.16 24.16
N GLY A 155 -26.65 -1.18 24.29
CA GLY A 155 -27.06 -0.63 25.58
C GLY A 155 -28.59 -0.55 25.75
N PRO A 156 -29.07 -0.13 26.93
CA PRO A 156 -30.50 0.12 27.16
C PRO A 156 -31.01 1.29 26.32
N LEU A 157 -32.33 1.41 26.15
CA LEU A 157 -32.94 2.56 25.48
C LEU A 157 -32.63 3.85 26.25
N VAL A 158 -32.27 4.90 25.51
CA VAL A 158 -31.93 6.22 26.04
C VAL A 158 -32.85 7.29 25.45
N GLY A 159 -33.16 8.34 26.22
CA GLY A 159 -34.02 9.44 25.77
C GLY A 159 -35.19 9.72 26.72
N LYS A 160 -36.12 10.57 26.28
CA LYS A 160 -37.33 10.93 27.02
C LYS A 160 -38.55 10.26 26.37
N GLU A 161 -39.65 10.19 27.11
CA GLU A 161 -40.93 9.67 26.62
C GLU A 161 -41.36 10.42 25.34
N GLY A 162 -41.62 9.69 24.25
CA GLY A 162 -41.90 10.25 22.92
C GLY A 162 -40.69 10.35 21.96
N ALA A 163 -39.46 10.25 22.46
CA ALA A 163 -38.21 10.27 21.68
C ALA A 163 -37.16 9.31 22.27
N LEU A 164 -37.46 8.00 22.21
CA LEU A 164 -36.54 6.95 22.62
C LEU A 164 -35.57 6.57 21.48
N TYR A 165 -34.33 6.31 21.85
CA TYR A 165 -33.25 5.90 20.96
C TYR A 165 -32.59 4.62 21.47
N GLN A 166 -32.19 3.78 20.53
CA GLN A 166 -31.39 2.58 20.78
C GLN A 166 -29.91 2.92 20.54
N PRO A 167 -29.03 2.81 21.56
CA PRO A 167 -27.59 2.79 21.36
C PRO A 167 -27.21 1.57 20.51
N MET A 168 -26.54 1.82 19.38
CA MET A 168 -26.12 0.80 18.43
C MET A 168 -24.69 1.04 17.95
N TYR A 169 -23.99 -0.04 17.59
CA TYR A 169 -22.63 0.01 17.07
C TYR A 169 -22.52 -0.76 15.75
N ILE A 170 -21.49 -0.45 14.98
CA ILE A 170 -21.05 -1.22 13.81
C ILE A 170 -19.53 -1.39 13.86
N THR A 171 -19.07 -2.61 13.58
CA THR A 171 -17.64 -2.87 13.34
C THR A 171 -17.40 -2.87 11.84
N PHE A 172 -16.22 -2.41 11.42
CA PHE A 172 -15.91 -2.30 9.99
C PHE A 172 -15.83 -3.66 9.27
N ASP A 173 -15.57 -4.75 10.01
CA ASP A 173 -15.71 -6.12 9.50
C ASP A 173 -17.14 -6.45 9.03
N HIS A 174 -18.17 -5.98 9.75
CA HIS A 174 -19.58 -6.18 9.37
C HIS A 174 -20.03 -5.21 8.27
N ALA A 175 -19.56 -3.95 8.29
CA ALA A 175 -19.88 -2.96 7.28
C ALA A 175 -19.43 -3.38 5.87
N MET A 176 -18.25 -4.01 5.76
CA MET A 176 -17.74 -4.53 4.48
C MET A 176 -18.53 -5.74 3.96
N THR A 177 -19.17 -6.50 4.84
CA THR A 177 -20.08 -7.60 4.48
C THR A 177 -21.41 -7.08 3.91
N PHE A 178 -21.92 -5.94 4.40
CA PHE A 178 -23.12 -5.28 3.86
C PHE A 178 -22.92 -4.72 2.44
N LYS A 179 -21.72 -4.19 2.15
CA LYS A 179 -21.31 -3.72 0.81
C LYS A 179 -21.38 -4.82 -0.27
N ARG A 180 -21.34 -6.11 0.13
CA ARG A 180 -21.37 -7.28 -0.77
C ARG A 180 -22.77 -7.85 -1.02
N HIS A 181 -23.67 -7.80 -0.03
CA HIS A 181 -24.98 -8.48 -0.10
C HIS A 181 -26.13 -7.63 -0.66
N SER A 182 -25.95 -6.32 -0.73
CA SER A 182 -26.98 -5.41 -1.21
C SER A 182 -26.94 -5.33 -2.75
N HIS A 183 -27.99 -5.80 -3.42
CA HIS A 183 -28.14 -5.76 -4.89
C HIS A 183 -28.02 -4.34 -5.48
N ILE A 184 -28.14 -3.31 -4.64
CA ILE A 184 -28.02 -1.88 -4.95
C ILE A 184 -26.54 -1.45 -5.17
N PHE A 185 -25.56 -2.20 -4.66
CA PHE A 185 -24.13 -1.84 -4.69
C PHE A 185 -23.34 -2.52 -5.84
N LYS A 186 -24.05 -3.06 -6.84
CA LYS A 186 -23.45 -3.50 -8.11
C LYS A 186 -23.11 -2.28 -8.97
N ASP A 187 -21.98 -1.63 -8.67
CA ASP A 187 -21.36 -0.67 -9.60
C ASP A 187 -21.04 -1.40 -10.93
N LYS A 188 -21.72 -1.03 -12.02
CA LYS A 188 -21.42 -1.47 -13.39
C LYS A 188 -20.20 -0.70 -13.95
N ARG A 189 -19.06 -0.76 -13.26
CA ARG A 189 -17.78 -0.28 -13.82
C ARG A 189 -16.85 -1.45 -14.08
N PRO A 190 -16.05 -1.43 -15.16
CA PRO A 190 -15.10 -2.48 -15.46
C PRO A 190 -14.13 -2.69 -14.29
N ALA A 191 -13.85 -3.95 -13.95
CA ALA A 191 -12.82 -4.31 -12.99
C ALA A 191 -11.46 -3.81 -13.49
N GLY A 192 -10.90 -2.77 -12.86
CA GLY A 192 -9.57 -2.30 -13.25
C GLY A 192 -9.06 -1.06 -12.53
N THR A 193 -9.89 -0.05 -12.29
CA THR A 193 -9.39 1.24 -11.77
C THR A 193 -10.43 1.89 -10.84
N GLY A 194 -10.14 1.93 -9.53
CA GLY A 194 -10.89 2.75 -8.57
C GLY A 194 -11.58 2.04 -7.40
N ARG A 195 -11.31 0.75 -7.12
CA ARG A 195 -11.94 0.01 -6.00
C ARG A 195 -11.00 -0.45 -4.88
N ALA A 196 -9.69 -0.24 -5.03
CA ALA A 196 -8.73 -0.69 -4.02
C ALA A 196 -8.75 0.25 -2.81
N VAL A 197 -9.13 -0.28 -1.66
CA VAL A 197 -9.03 0.45 -0.39
C VAL A 197 -7.64 0.23 0.21
N PHE A 198 -7.08 -0.98 0.04
CA PHE A 198 -5.77 -1.36 0.59
C PHE A 198 -4.86 -1.93 -0.50
N ASN A 199 -3.65 -1.39 -0.63
CA ASN A 199 -2.64 -1.84 -1.58
C ASN A 199 -1.49 -2.58 -0.87
N TYR A 200 -1.41 -3.89 -1.07
CA TYR A 200 -0.35 -4.76 -0.57
C TYR A 200 0.46 -5.41 -1.70
N LEU A 201 0.56 -4.73 -2.85
CA LEU A 201 1.41 -5.15 -3.96
C LEU A 201 2.88 -4.82 -3.69
N PRO A 202 3.83 -5.60 -4.22
CA PRO A 202 5.25 -5.25 -4.20
C PRO A 202 5.61 -4.12 -5.18
N GLY A 203 4.64 -3.52 -5.88
CA GLY A 203 4.84 -2.49 -6.90
C GLY A 203 3.79 -2.55 -8.01
N PRO A 204 3.25 -1.39 -8.48
CA PRO A 204 3.44 -0.05 -7.92
C PRO A 204 2.84 0.08 -6.51
N VAL A 205 3.53 0.80 -5.64
CA VAL A 205 3.19 0.97 -4.22
C VAL A 205 2.49 2.31 -3.99
N PRO A 206 1.81 2.50 -2.84
CA PRO A 206 1.39 3.84 -2.42
C PRO A 206 2.61 4.77 -2.29
N VAL A 207 2.50 5.97 -2.88
CA VAL A 207 3.54 6.99 -2.80
C VAL A 207 3.45 7.75 -1.47
N VAL A 208 4.57 8.28 -1.02
CA VAL A 208 4.66 9.14 0.17
C VAL A 208 3.93 10.46 -0.08
N ASP A 209 3.40 11.06 0.99
CA ASP A 209 2.76 12.37 0.93
C ASP A 209 3.68 13.44 0.31
N GLY A 210 3.10 14.32 -0.50
CA GLY A 210 3.82 15.38 -1.21
C GLY A 210 4.57 14.92 -2.48
N VAL A 211 4.70 13.62 -2.74
CA VAL A 211 5.37 13.11 -3.97
C VAL A 211 4.64 13.58 -5.24
N MET A 212 3.31 13.47 -5.26
CA MET A 212 2.51 13.89 -6.42
C MET A 212 2.57 15.40 -6.63
N GLU A 213 2.52 16.18 -5.56
CA GLU A 213 2.62 17.65 -5.64
C GLU A 213 4.00 18.09 -6.16
N ALA A 214 5.07 17.49 -5.64
CA ALA A 214 6.42 17.74 -6.13
C ALA A 214 6.58 17.35 -7.61
N TYR A 215 5.99 16.23 -8.04
CA TYR A 215 6.00 15.80 -9.44
C TYR A 215 5.30 16.79 -10.37
N LEU A 216 4.25 17.49 -9.91
CA LEU A 216 3.49 18.46 -10.70
C LEU A 216 4.17 19.84 -10.82
N SER A 217 5.37 20.00 -10.26
CA SER A 217 6.16 21.23 -10.38
C SER A 217 6.45 21.59 -11.85
N LYS A 218 6.76 22.86 -12.13
CA LYS A 218 7.23 23.25 -13.45
C LYS A 218 8.56 22.54 -13.76
N PRO A 219 8.77 22.01 -14.98
CA PRO A 219 10.05 21.41 -15.34
C PRO A 219 11.17 22.45 -15.35
N ASP A 220 12.35 22.05 -14.89
CA ASP A 220 13.56 22.88 -14.83
C ASP A 220 14.64 22.28 -15.73
N SER A 221 15.55 23.13 -16.21
CA SER A 221 16.69 22.62 -16.97
C SER A 221 17.66 21.88 -16.05
N HIS A 222 18.03 20.65 -16.42
CA HIS A 222 19.05 19.85 -15.72
C HIS A 222 20.46 20.48 -15.66
N ARG A 223 20.66 21.64 -16.32
CA ARG A 223 21.90 22.42 -16.30
C ARG A 223 21.82 23.67 -15.41
N GLU A 224 20.65 24.01 -14.87
CA GLU A 224 20.50 25.14 -13.97
C GLU A 224 21.20 24.88 -12.63
N HIS A 225 21.81 25.93 -12.08
CA HIS A 225 22.58 25.84 -10.84
C HIS A 225 21.76 25.31 -9.66
N GLN A 226 20.49 25.74 -9.55
CA GLN A 226 19.59 25.31 -8.49
C GLN A 226 19.31 23.81 -8.60
N PHE A 227 18.91 23.33 -9.78
CA PHE A 227 18.67 21.90 -10.02
C PHE A 227 19.90 21.04 -9.70
N VAL A 228 21.09 21.46 -10.15
CA VAL A 228 22.34 20.73 -9.88
C VAL A 228 22.63 20.67 -8.37
N SER A 229 22.39 21.76 -7.64
CA SER A 229 22.51 21.79 -6.17
C SER A 229 21.56 20.80 -5.51
N ASP A 230 20.29 20.82 -5.90
CA ASP A 230 19.25 19.95 -5.33
C ASP A 230 19.48 18.47 -5.65
N PHE A 231 19.94 18.18 -6.87
CA PHE A 231 20.36 16.83 -7.27
C PHE A 231 21.51 16.31 -6.40
N ASN A 232 22.54 17.14 -6.16
CA ASN A 232 23.68 16.77 -5.30
C ASN A 232 23.25 16.55 -3.84
N HIS A 233 22.32 17.38 -3.33
CA HIS A 233 21.75 17.17 -2.00
C HIS A 233 20.97 15.86 -1.91
N LEU A 234 20.15 15.55 -2.93
CA LEU A 234 19.42 14.30 -3.02
C LEU A 234 20.37 13.09 -3.03
N GLN A 235 21.43 13.11 -3.82
CA GLN A 235 22.43 12.04 -3.85
C GLN A 235 23.04 11.81 -2.47
N LYS A 236 23.48 12.87 -1.78
CA LYS A 236 24.04 12.78 -0.42
C LYS A 236 23.02 12.23 0.58
N ALA A 237 21.76 12.66 0.49
CA ALA A 237 20.70 12.20 1.37
C ALA A 237 20.41 10.71 1.15
N LEU A 238 20.32 10.25 -0.10
CA LEU A 238 20.15 8.83 -0.45
C LEU A 238 21.32 7.99 0.09
N CYS A 239 22.55 8.40 -0.20
CA CYS A 239 23.77 7.73 0.30
C CYS A 239 23.76 7.57 1.81
N LYS A 240 23.43 8.63 2.55
CA LYS A 240 23.35 8.62 4.01
C LYS A 240 22.33 7.62 4.56
N ARG A 241 21.21 7.38 3.85
CA ARG A 241 20.15 6.45 4.33
C ARG A 241 20.57 4.99 4.32
N VAL A 242 21.52 4.62 3.45
CA VAL A 242 21.93 3.23 3.22
C VAL A 242 23.43 3.01 3.42
N ASN A 243 24.12 3.98 4.00
CA ASN A 243 25.57 3.96 4.24
C ASN A 243 26.38 3.63 2.96
N ALA A 244 26.07 4.32 1.87
CA ALA A 244 26.80 4.21 0.61
C ALA A 244 27.69 5.43 0.37
N GLU A 245 28.80 5.25 -0.34
CA GLU A 245 29.67 6.36 -0.76
C GLU A 245 29.04 7.19 -1.87
N LYS A 246 28.30 6.54 -2.79
CA LYS A 246 27.79 7.18 -3.99
C LYS A 246 26.47 6.57 -4.48
N VAL A 247 25.70 7.37 -5.22
CA VAL A 247 24.52 6.92 -5.95
C VAL A 247 24.45 7.58 -7.33
N TYR A 248 24.16 6.78 -8.35
CA TYR A 248 23.80 7.21 -9.69
C TYR A 248 22.28 7.19 -9.83
N ILE A 249 21.70 8.25 -10.40
CA ILE A 249 20.25 8.36 -10.62
C ILE A 249 20.01 8.43 -12.13
N LEU A 250 19.28 7.46 -12.66
CA LEU A 250 19.01 7.30 -14.08
C LEU A 250 17.50 7.20 -14.34
N MET A 251 17.06 7.52 -15.56
CA MET A 251 15.68 7.30 -15.99
C MET A 251 15.52 5.84 -16.42
N GLY A 252 14.67 5.09 -15.72
CA GLY A 252 14.43 3.69 -16.02
C GLY A 252 13.80 2.92 -14.85
N SER A 253 13.55 1.63 -15.08
CA SER A 253 13.12 0.71 -14.04
C SER A 253 14.32 0.14 -13.29
N GLY A 254 14.09 -0.57 -12.17
CA GLY A 254 15.15 -1.30 -11.49
C GLY A 254 15.84 -2.37 -12.35
N THR A 255 15.14 -2.92 -13.37
CA THR A 255 15.76 -3.82 -14.36
C THR A 255 16.92 -3.14 -15.09
N LEU A 256 16.78 -1.86 -15.45
CA LEU A 256 17.87 -1.10 -16.07
C LEU A 256 19.05 -0.94 -15.12
N ALA A 257 18.82 -0.80 -13.81
CA ALA A 257 19.90 -0.75 -12.83
C ALA A 257 20.73 -2.06 -12.86
N ASN A 258 20.06 -3.21 -12.94
CA ASN A 258 20.74 -4.51 -13.05
C ASN A 258 21.45 -4.70 -14.40
N ASP A 259 20.87 -4.26 -15.52
CA ASP A 259 21.55 -4.26 -16.83
C ASP A 259 22.86 -3.47 -16.77
N ILE A 260 22.84 -2.31 -16.13
CA ILE A 260 24.03 -1.47 -15.97
C ILE A 260 25.06 -2.10 -15.02
N ILE A 261 24.62 -2.74 -13.93
CA ILE A 261 25.53 -3.51 -13.08
C ILE A 261 26.21 -4.62 -13.88
N SER A 262 25.46 -5.38 -14.69
CA SER A 262 26.02 -6.44 -15.53
C SER A 262 27.04 -5.89 -16.55
N ALA A 263 26.76 -4.73 -17.14
CA ALA A 263 27.69 -4.02 -18.03
C ALA A 263 28.95 -3.54 -17.29
N GLN A 264 28.84 -3.11 -16.03
CA GLN A 264 30.01 -2.74 -15.23
C GLN A 264 30.84 -3.95 -14.80
N LEU A 265 30.19 -5.08 -14.52
CA LEU A 265 30.85 -6.34 -14.22
C LEU A 265 31.67 -6.85 -15.41
N SER A 266 31.22 -6.60 -16.65
CA SER A 266 31.97 -6.98 -17.86
C SER A 266 33.34 -6.29 -17.96
N LEU A 267 33.53 -5.15 -17.28
CA LEU A 267 34.81 -4.43 -17.22
C LEU A 267 35.78 -5.01 -16.19
N LEU A 268 35.32 -5.84 -15.25
CA LEU A 268 36.18 -6.44 -14.22
C LEU A 268 36.99 -7.63 -14.74
N GLY A 269 36.51 -8.29 -15.80
CA GLY A 269 37.04 -9.55 -16.30
C GLY A 269 36.94 -10.69 -15.27
N GLY A 270 37.57 -11.83 -15.58
CA GLY A 270 37.57 -13.03 -14.75
C GLY A 270 36.20 -13.71 -14.64
N LYS A 271 36.10 -14.67 -13.70
CA LYS A 271 34.87 -15.41 -13.44
C LYS A 271 34.05 -14.73 -12.33
N GLY A 272 32.72 -14.78 -12.44
CA GLY A 272 31.81 -14.35 -11.39
C GLY A 272 30.98 -15.48 -10.79
N LEU A 273 30.27 -15.16 -9.70
CA LEU A 273 29.32 -16.06 -9.07
C LEU A 273 27.95 -15.38 -8.95
N VAL A 274 26.90 -15.99 -9.50
CA VAL A 274 25.51 -15.52 -9.37
C VAL A 274 24.77 -16.40 -8.36
N LEU A 275 24.20 -15.79 -7.33
CA LEU A 275 23.47 -16.51 -6.29
C LEU A 275 21.96 -16.49 -6.55
N ILE A 276 21.33 -17.66 -6.55
CA ILE A 276 19.94 -17.85 -6.98
C ILE A 276 19.10 -18.57 -5.93
N ASN A 277 18.15 -17.86 -5.32
CA ASN A 277 17.14 -18.44 -4.41
C ASN A 277 15.70 -18.06 -4.76
N GLY A 278 15.44 -17.64 -6.00
CA GLY A 278 14.11 -17.31 -6.49
C GLY A 278 14.07 -16.77 -7.92
N GLU A 279 12.93 -16.15 -8.28
CA GLU A 279 12.69 -15.56 -9.60
C GLU A 279 13.68 -14.44 -9.95
N PHE A 280 13.97 -13.53 -9.01
CA PHE A 280 14.81 -12.38 -9.29
C PHE A 280 16.29 -12.79 -9.34
N GLY A 281 16.74 -13.79 -8.57
CA GLY A 281 18.06 -14.39 -8.73
C GLY A 281 18.28 -15.00 -10.12
N ARG A 282 17.27 -15.73 -10.64
CA ARG A 282 17.28 -16.22 -12.03
C ARG A 282 17.29 -15.08 -13.05
N ARG A 283 16.72 -13.92 -12.70
CA ARG A 283 16.79 -12.73 -13.56
C ARG A 283 18.20 -12.13 -13.57
N LEU A 284 18.93 -12.15 -12.45
CA LEU A 284 20.34 -11.74 -12.43
C LEU A 284 21.19 -12.65 -13.33
N GLU A 285 20.93 -13.95 -13.30
CA GLU A 285 21.56 -14.91 -14.21
C GLU A 285 21.26 -14.60 -15.69
N ASP A 286 20.00 -14.29 -16.03
CA ASP A 286 19.62 -13.84 -17.39
C ASP A 286 20.34 -12.53 -17.79
N HIS A 287 20.47 -11.56 -16.88
CA HIS A 287 21.27 -10.35 -17.12
C HIS A 287 22.75 -10.70 -17.38
N ALA A 288 23.35 -11.55 -16.56
CA ALA A 288 24.74 -11.98 -16.71
C ALA A 288 24.97 -12.71 -18.05
N ALA A 289 24.04 -13.59 -18.45
CA ALA A 289 24.07 -14.29 -19.72
C ALA A 289 23.96 -13.32 -20.92
N ARG A 290 23.02 -12.36 -20.87
CA ARG A 290 22.84 -11.34 -21.92
C ARG A 290 24.03 -10.41 -22.08
N ALA A 291 24.75 -10.15 -20.99
CA ALA A 291 25.99 -9.37 -20.99
C ALA A 291 27.23 -10.23 -21.32
N GLU A 292 27.05 -11.51 -21.67
CA GLU A 292 28.12 -12.46 -22.02
C GLU A 292 29.20 -12.57 -20.93
N LEU A 293 28.80 -12.48 -19.66
CA LEU A 293 29.72 -12.60 -18.54
C LEU A 293 30.18 -14.05 -18.37
N ASN A 294 31.44 -14.24 -17.96
CA ASN A 294 31.93 -15.54 -17.50
C ASN A 294 31.51 -15.74 -16.04
N TYR A 295 30.60 -16.66 -15.76
CA TYR A 295 30.08 -16.88 -14.41
C TYR A 295 29.75 -18.35 -14.11
N GLU A 296 29.61 -18.66 -12.82
CA GLU A 296 28.95 -19.85 -12.30
C GLU A 296 27.72 -19.43 -11.49
N ALA A 297 26.71 -20.31 -11.43
CA ALA A 297 25.51 -20.08 -10.64
C ALA A 297 25.47 -21.03 -9.44
N TYR A 298 25.25 -20.48 -8.24
CA TYR A 298 24.97 -21.27 -7.04
C TYR A 298 23.50 -21.07 -6.67
N SER A 299 22.72 -22.14 -6.79
CA SER A 299 21.27 -22.11 -6.56
C SER A 299 20.84 -22.94 -5.36
N VAL A 300 19.97 -22.35 -4.54
CA VAL A 300 19.27 -23.03 -3.45
C VAL A 300 17.76 -23.02 -3.69
N ALA A 301 17.04 -23.90 -3.00
CA ALA A 301 15.60 -24.01 -3.15
C ALA A 301 14.85 -22.74 -2.70
N ASP A 302 13.69 -22.47 -3.32
CA ASP A 302 12.81 -21.36 -2.94
C ASP A 302 12.51 -21.38 -1.42
N GLY A 303 12.58 -20.21 -0.78
CA GLY A 303 12.33 -20.06 0.66
C GLY A 303 13.55 -20.32 1.56
N GLN A 304 14.71 -20.66 0.97
CA GLN A 304 15.98 -20.83 1.66
C GLN A 304 16.96 -19.68 1.36
N THR A 305 17.98 -19.54 2.20
CA THR A 305 19.13 -18.66 2.00
C THR A 305 20.37 -19.51 1.75
N PHE A 306 21.45 -18.88 1.29
CA PHE A 306 22.73 -19.52 0.99
C PHE A 306 23.47 -19.95 2.26
N ASP A 307 24.14 -21.09 2.19
CA ASP A 307 25.07 -21.55 3.22
C ASP A 307 26.42 -20.85 3.02
N MET A 308 26.92 -20.19 4.07
CA MET A 308 28.15 -19.40 4.00
C MET A 308 29.41 -20.28 3.98
N GLU A 309 29.36 -21.49 4.54
CA GLU A 309 30.45 -22.46 4.49
C GLU A 309 30.56 -23.03 3.07
N GLU A 310 29.44 -23.49 2.50
CA GLU A 310 29.40 -23.98 1.11
C GLU A 310 29.83 -22.88 0.11
N LEU A 311 29.34 -21.65 0.31
CA LEU A 311 29.75 -20.51 -0.51
C LEU A 311 31.26 -20.24 -0.42
N THR A 312 31.82 -20.36 0.79
CA THR A 312 33.26 -20.18 1.01
C THR A 312 34.05 -21.27 0.28
N GLU A 313 33.62 -22.54 0.36
CA GLU A 313 34.25 -23.64 -0.37
C GLU A 313 34.22 -23.41 -1.89
N ILE A 314 33.07 -23.03 -2.45
CA ILE A 314 32.92 -22.71 -3.89
C ILE A 314 33.93 -21.63 -4.29
N ILE A 315 34.01 -20.53 -3.54
CA ILE A 315 34.90 -19.41 -3.84
C ILE A 315 36.39 -19.82 -3.70
N GLN A 316 36.71 -20.82 -2.87
CA GLN A 316 38.07 -21.30 -2.70
C GLN A 316 38.56 -22.23 -3.82
N THR A 317 37.65 -22.79 -4.64
CA THR A 317 38.01 -23.71 -5.74
C THR A 317 38.90 -23.08 -6.81
N THR A 318 38.86 -21.74 -6.95
CA THR A 318 39.67 -20.98 -7.90
C THR A 318 39.96 -19.58 -7.38
N SER A 319 41.11 -19.02 -7.73
CA SER A 319 41.45 -17.62 -7.46
C SER A 319 40.85 -16.65 -8.49
N ASP A 320 40.10 -17.13 -9.47
CA ASP A 320 39.60 -16.33 -10.61
C ASP A 320 38.27 -15.62 -10.33
N TYR A 321 37.64 -15.85 -9.18
CA TYR A 321 36.40 -15.14 -8.82
C TYR A 321 36.68 -13.65 -8.58
N ARG A 322 36.02 -12.78 -9.35
CA ARG A 322 36.20 -11.31 -9.28
C ARG A 322 34.99 -10.59 -8.71
N TRP A 323 33.81 -11.16 -8.86
CA TRP A 323 32.56 -10.57 -8.40
C TRP A 323 31.55 -11.64 -7.99
N LEU A 324 30.66 -11.26 -7.08
CA LEU A 324 29.52 -12.05 -6.63
C LEU A 324 28.27 -11.18 -6.75
N TRP A 325 27.22 -11.70 -7.39
CA TRP A 325 25.96 -10.97 -7.59
C TRP A 325 24.78 -11.73 -7.02
N VAL A 326 23.99 -11.05 -6.17
CA VAL A 326 22.89 -11.66 -5.43
C VAL A 326 21.74 -10.68 -5.22
N VAL A 327 20.51 -11.18 -5.14
CA VAL A 327 19.35 -10.38 -4.74
C VAL A 327 19.35 -10.24 -3.21
N GLN A 328 19.38 -9.02 -2.68
CA GLN A 328 19.33 -8.80 -1.23
C GLN A 328 18.00 -9.26 -0.64
N CYS A 329 16.87 -8.91 -1.27
CA CYS A 329 15.54 -9.36 -0.88
C CYS A 329 14.82 -10.03 -2.06
N GLU A 330 14.84 -11.37 -2.09
CA GLU A 330 14.23 -12.16 -3.14
C GLU A 330 12.70 -12.07 -3.02
N THR A 331 12.12 -11.15 -3.79
CA THR A 331 10.72 -10.78 -3.64
C THR A 331 9.80 -11.96 -3.88
N SER A 332 10.12 -12.83 -4.84
CA SER A 332 9.27 -13.97 -5.21
C SER A 332 9.11 -15.01 -4.10
N THR A 333 10.08 -15.09 -3.18
CA THR A 333 10.07 -16.05 -2.07
C THR A 333 9.87 -15.41 -0.70
N GLY A 334 10.10 -14.10 -0.59
CA GLY A 334 10.08 -13.37 0.68
C GLY A 334 11.34 -13.63 1.53
N VAL A 335 12.45 -14.00 0.90
CA VAL A 335 13.73 -14.24 1.59
C VAL A 335 14.58 -12.97 1.58
N LEU A 336 15.12 -12.61 2.73
CA LEU A 336 16.14 -11.57 2.91
C LEU A 336 17.49 -12.26 3.17
N ASN A 337 18.43 -12.09 2.23
CA ASN A 337 19.76 -12.68 2.30
C ASN A 337 20.68 -11.85 3.22
N ASP A 338 21.56 -12.54 3.95
CA ASP A 338 22.47 -11.93 4.94
C ASP A 338 23.65 -11.21 4.25
N VAL A 339 23.46 -9.92 3.97
CA VAL A 339 24.48 -9.07 3.32
C VAL A 339 25.77 -8.95 4.15
N PRO A 340 25.73 -8.73 5.48
CA PRO A 340 26.94 -8.78 6.31
C PRO A 340 27.77 -10.05 6.11
N ALA A 341 27.15 -11.23 6.16
CA ALA A 341 27.86 -12.50 5.98
C ALA A 341 28.45 -12.63 4.56
N LEU A 342 27.67 -12.29 3.53
CA LEU A 342 28.12 -12.28 2.13
C LEU A 342 29.31 -11.33 1.91
N ARG A 343 29.26 -10.16 2.54
CA ARG A 343 30.33 -9.16 2.49
C ARG A 343 31.61 -9.69 3.11
N ASP A 344 31.52 -10.37 4.25
CA ASP A 344 32.70 -10.92 4.93
C ASP A 344 33.37 -12.01 4.09
N VAL A 345 32.58 -12.91 3.48
CA VAL A 345 33.10 -13.91 2.53
C VAL A 345 33.79 -13.24 1.33
N CYS A 346 33.16 -12.22 0.74
CA CYS A 346 33.73 -11.51 -0.42
C CYS A 346 35.03 -10.76 -0.07
N ARG A 347 35.09 -10.12 1.10
CA ARG A 347 36.24 -9.33 1.56
C ARG A 347 37.50 -10.18 1.70
N GLN A 348 37.38 -11.42 2.19
CA GLN A 348 38.52 -12.33 2.37
C GLN A 348 39.28 -12.64 1.06
N ARG A 349 38.60 -12.52 -0.09
CA ARG A 349 39.16 -12.82 -1.42
C ARG A 349 39.19 -11.61 -2.35
N ASN A 350 38.89 -10.42 -1.86
CA ASN A 350 38.80 -9.19 -2.67
C ASN A 350 37.81 -9.32 -3.84
N ILE A 351 36.70 -10.01 -3.61
CA ILE A 351 35.60 -10.18 -4.56
C ILE A 351 34.67 -8.97 -4.45
N LYS A 352 34.25 -8.42 -5.59
CA LYS A 352 33.29 -7.32 -5.64
C LYS A 352 31.87 -7.85 -5.41
N LEU A 353 31.29 -7.51 -4.26
CA LEU A 353 29.90 -7.84 -3.94
C LEU A 353 28.94 -6.88 -4.65
N CYS A 354 28.06 -7.41 -5.49
CA CYS A 354 26.98 -6.69 -6.14
C CYS A 354 25.62 -7.16 -5.61
N LEU A 355 24.69 -6.23 -5.41
CA LEU A 355 23.36 -6.51 -4.88
C LEU A 355 22.26 -6.04 -5.82
N ASP A 356 21.22 -6.85 -5.99
CA ASP A 356 19.89 -6.34 -6.33
C ASP A 356 19.14 -6.02 -5.03
N SER A 357 19.02 -4.73 -4.72
CA SER A 357 18.38 -4.21 -3.52
C SER A 357 17.08 -3.47 -3.84
N ILE A 358 16.47 -3.73 -5.00
CA ILE A 358 15.28 -3.02 -5.53
C ILE A 358 14.09 -3.10 -4.58
N SER A 359 13.87 -4.26 -3.99
CA SER A 359 12.80 -4.53 -3.01
C SER A 359 13.23 -4.24 -1.56
N ALA A 360 14.53 -4.13 -1.28
CA ALA A 360 15.04 -3.95 0.08
C ALA A 360 15.15 -2.47 0.48
N ILE A 361 15.72 -1.63 -0.39
CA ILE A 361 15.98 -0.22 -0.08
C ILE A 361 14.66 0.54 0.09
N GLY A 362 14.52 1.17 1.26
CA GLY A 362 13.29 1.85 1.67
C GLY A 362 12.21 0.93 2.23
N SER A 363 12.43 -0.39 2.32
CA SER A 363 11.48 -1.35 2.89
C SER A 363 12.00 -2.07 4.14
N CYS A 364 13.31 -2.13 4.32
CA CYS A 364 13.96 -2.56 5.56
C CYS A 364 15.29 -1.82 5.74
N HIS A 365 15.95 -2.05 6.88
CA HIS A 365 17.30 -1.55 7.09
C HIS A 365 18.26 -2.15 6.04
N VAL A 366 19.07 -1.31 5.42
CA VAL A 366 20.09 -1.68 4.43
C VAL A 366 21.36 -0.91 4.75
N ASP A 367 22.47 -1.63 4.82
CA ASP A 367 23.82 -1.10 4.94
C ASP A 367 24.63 -1.55 3.73
N LEU A 368 25.13 -0.60 2.95
CA LEU A 368 25.89 -0.83 1.73
C LEU A 368 27.40 -0.58 1.91
N ASP A 369 27.89 -0.39 3.14
CA ASP A 369 29.33 -0.32 3.37
C ASP A 369 30.02 -1.60 2.86
N GLY A 370 31.08 -1.42 2.07
CA GLY A 370 31.84 -2.50 1.44
C GLY A 370 31.13 -3.21 0.28
N VAL A 371 29.93 -2.78 -0.13
CA VAL A 371 29.26 -3.27 -1.34
C VAL A 371 29.79 -2.50 -2.55
N TYR A 372 30.14 -3.22 -3.63
CA TYR A 372 30.67 -2.59 -4.83
C TYR A 372 29.61 -1.83 -5.62
N LEU A 373 28.49 -2.49 -5.94
CA LEU A 373 27.33 -1.89 -6.62
C LEU A 373 26.03 -2.48 -6.07
N ALA A 374 25.00 -1.65 -5.88
CA ALA A 374 23.67 -2.10 -5.48
C ALA A 374 22.57 -1.41 -6.30
N ALA A 375 21.70 -2.20 -6.93
CA ALA A 375 20.56 -1.70 -7.68
C ALA A 375 19.39 -1.34 -6.76
N ALA A 376 18.71 -0.25 -7.06
CA ALA A 376 17.45 0.14 -6.43
C ALA A 376 16.51 0.80 -7.43
N SER A 377 15.28 1.10 -6.99
CA SER A 377 14.34 1.88 -7.79
C SER A 377 13.49 2.81 -6.93
N SER A 378 13.07 3.93 -7.52
CA SER A 378 12.26 4.95 -6.83
C SER A 378 10.85 4.48 -6.45
N GLY A 379 10.25 3.59 -7.25
CA GLY A 379 8.84 3.18 -7.15
C GLY A 379 8.55 1.97 -6.26
N LYS A 380 9.48 1.60 -5.38
CA LYS A 380 9.38 0.46 -4.46
C LYS A 380 9.36 0.96 -3.01
N GLY A 381 10.23 0.44 -2.13
CA GLY A 381 10.28 0.83 -0.72
C GLY A 381 10.45 2.33 -0.49
N ILE A 382 11.15 3.05 -1.37
CA ILE A 382 11.34 4.51 -1.24
C ILE A 382 9.99 5.25 -1.27
N GLY A 383 8.98 4.73 -1.97
CA GLY A 383 7.65 5.34 -2.04
C GLY A 383 7.58 6.59 -2.91
N SER A 384 8.47 6.72 -3.90
CA SER A 384 8.33 7.72 -4.96
C SER A 384 7.61 7.10 -6.17
N LEU A 385 7.51 7.85 -7.26
CA LEU A 385 6.97 7.33 -8.52
C LEU A 385 7.96 6.36 -9.19
N PRO A 386 7.48 5.29 -9.84
CA PRO A 386 8.34 4.44 -10.66
C PRO A 386 8.88 5.21 -11.86
N GLY A 387 10.13 4.97 -12.24
CA GLY A 387 10.75 5.61 -13.40
C GLY A 387 12.19 6.09 -13.18
N LEU A 388 12.72 5.97 -11.96
CA LEU A 388 14.14 6.16 -11.69
C LEU A 388 14.81 4.85 -11.26
N ALA A 389 15.87 4.51 -11.98
CA ALA A 389 16.83 3.47 -11.65
C ALA A 389 17.92 4.11 -10.77
N LEU A 390 18.19 3.49 -9.62
CA LEU A 390 19.22 3.95 -8.70
C LEU A 390 20.32 2.89 -8.64
N ILE A 391 21.57 3.32 -8.73
CA ILE A 391 22.71 2.42 -8.55
C ILE A 391 23.57 3.04 -7.47
N PHE A 392 23.57 2.43 -6.29
CA PHE A 392 24.51 2.77 -5.24
C PHE A 392 25.83 2.07 -5.52
N GLY A 393 26.94 2.68 -5.12
CA GLY A 393 28.23 2.05 -5.32
C GLY A 393 29.35 2.68 -4.52
N ASP A 394 30.52 2.06 -4.68
CA ASP A 394 31.80 2.58 -4.21
C ASP A 394 32.15 3.92 -4.89
N ARG A 395 33.08 4.66 -4.30
CA ARG A 395 33.46 6.01 -4.71
C ARG A 395 33.97 6.08 -6.16
N GLN A 396 34.59 5.01 -6.63
CA GLN A 396 35.08 4.88 -8.01
C GLN A 396 34.67 3.54 -8.60
N VAL A 397 34.07 3.61 -9.79
CA VAL A 397 33.79 2.45 -10.65
C VAL A 397 34.95 2.25 -11.62
N VAL A 398 35.09 1.04 -12.16
CA VAL A 398 36.08 0.78 -13.21
C VAL A 398 35.75 1.60 -14.46
N SER A 399 36.75 2.28 -15.01
CA SER A 399 36.56 3.10 -16.21
C SER A 399 36.44 2.22 -17.45
N SER A 400 35.47 2.54 -18.32
CA SER A 400 35.27 1.90 -19.62
C SER A 400 36.35 2.25 -20.66
N GLY A 401 37.25 3.18 -20.37
CA GLY A 401 38.27 3.65 -21.30
C GLY A 401 37.70 4.28 -22.58
N ARG A 402 38.35 4.06 -23.73
CA ARG A 402 37.96 4.69 -25.01
C ARG A 402 36.85 3.97 -25.78
N ARG A 403 36.35 2.82 -25.33
CA ARG A 403 35.17 2.10 -25.88
C ARG A 403 34.95 0.80 -25.12
N GLN A 404 33.77 0.60 -24.53
CA GLN A 404 33.17 -0.73 -24.36
C GLN A 404 31.67 -0.65 -23.99
N LEU A 405 31.25 0.34 -23.18
CA LEU A 405 29.84 0.45 -22.78
C LEU A 405 29.08 1.56 -23.53
N PRO A 406 27.78 1.38 -23.82
CA PRO A 406 26.90 2.47 -24.25
C PRO A 406 26.92 3.62 -23.24
N ARG A 407 26.83 4.88 -23.71
CA ARG A 407 26.95 6.08 -22.85
C ARG A 407 26.01 6.08 -21.64
N TYR A 408 24.79 5.56 -21.81
CA TYR A 408 23.79 5.50 -20.75
C TYR A 408 24.12 4.46 -19.68
N PHE A 409 24.94 3.45 -20.02
CA PHE A 409 25.33 2.34 -19.14
C PHE A 409 26.71 2.57 -18.51
N ASP A 410 27.44 3.59 -18.97
CA ASP A 410 28.79 3.89 -18.52
C ASP A 410 28.78 4.80 -17.29
N LEU A 411 28.82 4.22 -16.09
CA LEU A 411 28.88 4.96 -14.82
C LEU A 411 30.15 5.85 -14.71
N SER A 412 31.25 5.48 -15.38
CA SER A 412 32.44 6.34 -15.40
C SER A 412 32.22 7.62 -16.21
N TYR A 413 31.28 7.62 -17.16
CA TYR A 413 30.83 8.82 -17.86
C TYR A 413 29.94 9.70 -16.98
N TYR A 414 29.13 9.11 -16.09
CA TYR A 414 28.39 9.87 -15.08
C TYR A 414 29.36 10.61 -14.15
N ASP A 415 30.46 9.98 -13.76
CA ASP A 415 31.51 10.60 -12.95
C ASP A 415 32.13 11.83 -13.63
N GLN A 416 32.51 11.70 -14.89
CA GLN A 416 33.07 12.79 -15.69
C GLN A 416 32.09 13.96 -15.88
N LYS A 417 30.79 13.73 -15.69
CA LYS A 417 29.72 14.73 -15.85
C LYS A 417 29.07 15.13 -14.52
N ASN A 418 29.75 14.89 -13.39
CA ASN A 418 29.27 15.24 -12.06
C ASN A 418 27.86 14.69 -11.78
N GLY A 419 27.60 13.44 -12.20
CA GLY A 419 26.34 12.72 -11.98
C GLY A 419 25.22 12.99 -12.99
N ILE A 420 25.29 14.05 -13.80
CA ILE A 420 24.20 14.46 -14.72
C ILE A 420 24.70 14.54 -16.18
N PRO A 421 25.01 13.39 -16.81
CA PRO A 421 25.50 13.36 -18.19
C PRO A 421 24.43 13.71 -19.24
N HIS A 422 23.18 13.36 -18.95
CA HIS A 422 22.04 13.43 -19.86
C HIS A 422 20.92 14.30 -19.29
N THR A 423 19.96 14.68 -20.13
CA THR A 423 18.70 15.27 -19.67
C THR A 423 17.96 14.27 -18.78
N VAL A 424 17.60 14.70 -17.57
CA VAL A 424 16.83 13.94 -16.59
C VAL A 424 15.53 14.68 -16.30
N SER A 425 14.46 13.95 -15.97
CA SER A 425 13.19 14.57 -15.58
C SER A 425 13.34 15.26 -14.22
N SER A 426 13.34 16.59 -14.20
CA SER A 426 13.41 17.33 -12.92
C SER A 426 12.22 17.01 -12.03
N ASN A 427 11.03 16.85 -12.61
CA ASN A 427 9.81 16.40 -11.93
C ASN A 427 10.01 15.07 -11.17
N ALA A 428 10.61 14.07 -11.81
CA ALA A 428 10.87 12.78 -11.16
C ALA A 428 11.91 12.92 -10.03
N ILE A 429 12.93 13.76 -10.21
CA ILE A 429 13.92 14.07 -9.17
C ILE A 429 13.27 14.80 -7.98
N HIS A 430 12.39 15.76 -8.22
CA HIS A 430 11.64 16.45 -7.17
C HIS A 430 10.73 15.49 -6.40
N ALA A 431 10.02 14.61 -7.13
CA ALA A 431 9.19 13.55 -6.54
C ALA A 431 10.01 12.57 -5.68
N LEU A 432 11.23 12.23 -6.10
CA LEU A 432 12.14 11.38 -5.31
C LEU A 432 12.66 12.11 -4.07
N SER A 433 12.98 13.40 -4.19
CA SER A 433 13.39 14.25 -3.08
C SER A 433 12.29 14.41 -2.02
N ALA A 434 11.05 14.64 -2.46
CA ALA A 434 9.87 14.70 -1.58
C ALA A 434 9.65 13.37 -0.86
N ALA A 435 9.71 12.23 -1.57
CA ALA A 435 9.57 10.91 -0.97
C ALA A 435 10.60 10.67 0.14
N LEU A 436 11.86 11.05 -0.10
CA LEU A 436 12.94 10.84 0.86
C LEU A 436 12.86 11.76 2.08
N SER A 437 12.39 13.00 1.88
CA SER A 437 12.29 14.02 2.92
C SER A 437 11.09 13.80 3.83
N ASN A 438 9.95 13.41 3.24
CA ASN A 438 8.69 13.24 3.97
C ASN A 438 8.54 11.85 4.61
N SER A 439 9.41 10.89 4.26
CA SER A 439 9.36 9.54 4.81
C SER A 439 10.16 9.38 6.11
N ASN A 440 9.52 8.72 7.09
CA ASN A 440 10.18 8.25 8.30
C ASN A 440 10.47 6.75 8.21
N TRP A 441 11.59 6.40 7.57
CA TRP A 441 12.01 5.01 7.38
C TRP A 441 12.16 4.25 8.71
N GLY A 442 12.71 4.89 9.75
CA GLY A 442 12.91 4.25 11.05
C GLY A 442 11.59 3.77 11.66
N ARG A 443 10.61 4.68 11.77
CA ARG A 443 9.27 4.33 12.27
C ARG A 443 8.58 3.31 11.36
N ARG A 444 8.68 3.50 10.04
CA ARG A 444 8.05 2.60 9.06
C ARG A 444 8.60 1.18 9.15
N PHE A 445 9.92 1.00 9.30
CA PHE A 445 10.54 -0.33 9.38
C PHE A 445 10.12 -1.08 10.65
N VAL A 446 10.06 -0.37 11.79
CA VAL A 446 9.56 -0.94 13.04
C VAL A 446 8.10 -1.39 12.90
N ASN A 447 7.25 -0.55 12.33
CA ASN A 447 5.86 -0.88 12.08
C ASN A 447 5.71 -2.09 11.16
N ILE A 448 6.41 -2.10 10.02
CA ILE A 448 6.40 -3.21 9.06
C ILE A 448 6.80 -4.52 9.73
N GLN A 449 7.86 -4.51 10.56
CA GLN A 449 8.31 -5.68 11.30
C GLN A 449 7.16 -6.25 12.14
N GLN A 450 6.56 -5.41 12.98
CA GLN A 450 5.44 -5.80 13.85
C GLN A 450 4.25 -6.33 13.05
N TRP A 451 3.78 -5.55 12.08
CA TRP A 451 2.62 -5.87 11.24
C TRP A 451 2.79 -7.18 10.48
N SER A 452 3.99 -7.42 9.99
CA SER A 452 4.30 -8.64 9.24
C SER A 452 4.29 -9.87 10.11
N GLU A 453 4.69 -9.77 11.38
CA GLU A 453 4.65 -10.89 12.30
C GLU A 453 3.22 -11.22 12.70
N GLU A 454 2.42 -10.22 13.06
CA GLU A 454 0.97 -10.36 13.34
C GLU A 454 0.24 -11.03 12.15
N LEU A 455 0.56 -10.60 10.92
CA LEU A 455 0.01 -11.18 9.70
C LEU A 455 0.44 -12.64 9.51
N ARG A 456 1.73 -12.95 9.69
CA ARG A 456 2.25 -14.32 9.51
C ARG A 456 1.66 -15.28 10.54
N GLU A 457 1.57 -14.89 11.80
CA GLU A 457 0.90 -15.68 12.85
C GLU A 457 -0.55 -15.98 12.48
N SER A 458 -1.27 -14.96 11.98
CA SER A 458 -2.66 -15.12 11.52
C SER A 458 -2.78 -16.07 10.32
N ILE A 459 -1.84 -16.02 9.37
CA ILE A 459 -1.79 -16.91 8.19
C ILE A 459 -1.45 -18.34 8.61
N GLU A 460 -0.45 -18.52 9.47
CA GLU A 460 -0.01 -19.82 9.98
C GLU A 460 -1.13 -20.48 10.81
N GLY A 461 -1.85 -19.69 11.63
CA GLY A 461 -3.04 -20.13 12.36
C GLY A 461 -4.20 -20.60 11.47
N LEU A 462 -4.20 -20.20 10.20
CA LEU A 462 -5.13 -20.69 9.18
C LEU A 462 -4.67 -21.96 8.45
N GLY A 463 -3.52 -22.50 8.83
CA GLY A 463 -2.94 -23.70 8.25
C GLY A 463 -2.20 -23.45 6.93
N PHE A 464 -1.85 -22.20 6.61
CA PHE A 464 -1.05 -21.89 5.43
C PHE A 464 0.43 -21.77 5.75
N ALA A 465 1.26 -22.27 4.86
CA ALA A 465 2.71 -22.17 4.98
C ALA A 465 3.22 -20.85 4.39
N VAL A 466 3.85 -20.03 5.24
CA VAL A 466 4.73 -18.94 4.80
C VAL A 466 6.01 -19.56 4.23
N LEU A 467 6.34 -19.23 2.98
CA LEU A 467 7.38 -19.92 2.21
C LEU A 467 8.79 -19.72 2.80
N ALA A 468 9.15 -18.49 3.16
CA ALA A 468 10.47 -18.19 3.72
C ALA A 468 10.63 -18.74 5.15
N ARG A 469 11.77 -19.40 5.41
CA ARG A 469 12.14 -19.87 6.75
C ARG A 469 12.28 -18.70 7.72
N LYS A 470 11.88 -18.89 8.99
CA LYS A 470 11.89 -17.85 10.03
C LYS A 470 13.22 -17.08 10.13
N SER A 471 14.35 -17.76 9.97
CA SER A 471 15.69 -17.17 10.03
C SER A 471 16.03 -16.16 8.92
N CYS A 472 15.31 -16.20 7.79
CA CYS A 472 15.61 -15.36 6.62
C CYS A 472 14.38 -14.65 6.04
N ARG A 473 13.31 -14.48 6.84
CA ARG A 473 12.10 -13.78 6.38
C ARG A 473 12.39 -12.29 6.14
N ALA A 474 12.06 -11.82 4.94
CA ALA A 474 11.98 -10.39 4.69
C ALA A 474 10.81 -9.79 5.48
N PRO A 475 11.01 -8.67 6.21
CA PRO A 475 9.96 -8.13 7.06
C PRO A 475 8.79 -7.57 6.26
N HIS A 476 9.03 -7.07 5.05
CA HIS A 476 8.03 -6.38 4.24
C HIS A 476 7.33 -7.28 3.21
N ILE A 477 7.67 -8.57 3.11
CA ILE A 477 7.06 -9.49 2.14
C ILE A 477 6.66 -10.78 2.84
N THR A 478 5.41 -11.20 2.65
CA THR A 478 4.92 -12.51 3.06
C THR A 478 4.44 -13.25 1.82
N THR A 479 5.19 -14.28 1.42
CA THR A 479 4.81 -15.18 0.32
C THR A 479 4.16 -16.43 0.90
N ILE A 480 2.96 -16.73 0.42
CA ILE A 480 2.14 -17.86 0.89
C ILE A 480 2.03 -18.87 -0.24
N THR A 481 2.34 -20.13 0.06
CA THR A 481 2.04 -21.23 -0.86
C THR A 481 0.65 -21.77 -0.55
N LEU A 482 -0.21 -21.80 -1.57
CA LEU A 482 -1.57 -22.31 -1.43
C LEU A 482 -1.60 -23.80 -1.74
N PRO A 483 -2.44 -24.59 -1.04
CA PRO A 483 -2.67 -25.98 -1.39
C PRO A 483 -3.38 -26.07 -2.74
N GLU A 484 -3.27 -27.22 -3.41
CA GLU A 484 -3.73 -27.39 -4.81
C GLU A 484 -5.23 -27.10 -5.00
N GLU A 485 -6.05 -27.31 -3.97
CA GLU A 485 -7.48 -27.08 -4.02
C GLU A 485 -7.87 -25.59 -3.98
N ILE A 486 -6.89 -24.68 -3.82
CA ILE A 486 -7.11 -23.24 -3.78
C ILE A 486 -6.26 -22.57 -4.84
N SER A 487 -6.91 -22.09 -5.91
CA SER A 487 -6.24 -21.34 -6.97
C SER A 487 -5.82 -19.94 -6.49
N SER A 488 -4.53 -19.60 -6.65
CA SER A 488 -4.00 -18.26 -6.38
C SER A 488 -4.66 -17.18 -7.24
N LEU A 489 -5.00 -17.51 -8.49
CA LEU A 489 -5.72 -16.63 -9.40
C LEU A 489 -7.11 -16.28 -8.86
N GLU A 490 -7.87 -17.30 -8.44
CA GLU A 490 -9.22 -17.11 -7.93
C GLU A 490 -9.21 -16.37 -6.58
N LEU A 491 -8.35 -16.79 -5.66
CA LEU A 491 -8.18 -16.14 -4.36
C LEU A 491 -7.81 -14.66 -4.53
N GLY A 492 -6.82 -14.38 -5.37
CA GLY A 492 -6.39 -13.02 -5.68
C GLY A 492 -7.49 -12.15 -6.28
N ARG A 493 -8.37 -12.72 -7.11
CA ARG A 493 -9.55 -12.01 -7.63
C ARG A 493 -10.58 -11.72 -6.53
N LYS A 494 -10.93 -12.72 -5.71
CA LYS A 494 -11.87 -12.52 -4.59
C LYS A 494 -11.35 -11.50 -3.56
N MET A 495 -10.04 -11.41 -3.35
CA MET A 495 -9.40 -10.37 -2.53
C MET A 495 -9.48 -8.98 -3.18
N ALA A 496 -9.18 -8.88 -4.48
CA ALA A 496 -9.33 -7.62 -5.21
C ALA A 496 -10.79 -7.13 -5.20
N ASP A 497 -11.77 -8.03 -5.33
CA ASP A 497 -13.21 -7.71 -5.22
C ASP A 497 -13.60 -7.27 -3.81
N ALA A 498 -12.88 -7.72 -2.78
CA ALA A 498 -12.99 -7.24 -1.41
C ALA A 498 -12.30 -5.88 -1.16
N GLY A 499 -11.57 -5.34 -2.15
CA GLY A 499 -10.84 -4.08 -2.03
C GLY A 499 -9.39 -4.22 -1.57
N PHE A 500 -8.85 -5.44 -1.54
CA PHE A 500 -7.47 -5.75 -1.14
C PHE A 500 -6.64 -6.17 -2.34
N LEU A 501 -5.66 -5.35 -2.72
CA LEU A 501 -4.72 -5.70 -3.78
C LEU A 501 -3.56 -6.49 -3.19
N ILE A 502 -3.46 -7.76 -3.57
CA ILE A 502 -2.34 -8.65 -3.23
C ILE A 502 -1.67 -9.13 -4.52
N SER A 503 -0.41 -9.57 -4.43
CA SER A 503 0.34 -10.06 -5.59
C SER A 503 0.02 -11.51 -5.88
N TYR A 504 -0.41 -11.81 -7.10
CA TYR A 504 -0.67 -13.19 -7.55
C TYR A 504 -0.58 -13.36 -9.07
N ARG A 505 -0.49 -12.27 -9.83
CA ARG A 505 -0.67 -12.25 -11.29
C ARG A 505 0.62 -12.48 -12.08
N SER A 506 1.78 -12.54 -11.44
CA SER A 506 3.01 -12.88 -12.17
C SER A 506 2.96 -14.34 -12.60
N GLU A 507 3.54 -14.63 -13.76
CA GLU A 507 3.61 -16.00 -14.27
C GLU A 507 4.25 -16.95 -13.25
N HIS A 508 5.32 -16.50 -12.58
CA HIS A 508 6.00 -17.26 -11.53
C HIS A 508 5.06 -17.64 -10.38
N LEU A 509 4.28 -16.69 -9.85
CA LEU A 509 3.35 -16.92 -8.74
C LEU A 509 2.17 -17.80 -9.15
N LEU A 510 1.61 -17.58 -10.34
CA LEU A 510 0.52 -18.41 -10.87
C LEU A 510 0.98 -19.86 -11.04
N ARG A 511 2.13 -20.08 -11.69
CA ARG A 511 2.69 -21.42 -11.93
C ARG A 511 3.01 -22.17 -10.63
N LYS A 512 3.40 -21.46 -9.58
CA LYS A 512 3.73 -22.04 -8.26
C LYS A 512 2.55 -22.04 -7.28
N ASN A 513 1.36 -21.60 -7.71
CA ASN A 513 0.17 -21.43 -6.88
C ASN A 513 0.43 -20.62 -5.59
N ARG A 514 1.05 -19.45 -5.74
CA ARG A 514 1.44 -18.57 -4.63
C ARG A 514 0.74 -17.22 -4.69
N ILE A 515 0.60 -16.60 -3.52
CA ILE A 515 0.21 -15.20 -3.38
C ILE A 515 1.22 -14.47 -2.48
N GLN A 516 1.25 -13.15 -2.56
CA GLN A 516 2.12 -12.33 -1.73
C GLN A 516 1.38 -11.11 -1.19
N ILE A 517 1.66 -10.80 0.07
CA ILE A 517 1.21 -9.60 0.76
C ILE A 517 2.47 -8.80 1.12
N CYS A 518 2.53 -7.56 0.65
CA CYS A 518 3.72 -6.72 0.75
C CYS A 518 3.41 -5.40 1.46
N PHE A 519 4.35 -4.96 2.29
CA PHE A 519 4.32 -3.67 2.98
C PHE A 519 5.46 -2.79 2.46
N MET A 520 5.21 -2.02 1.40
CA MET A 520 6.21 -1.18 0.75
C MET A 520 5.62 0.22 0.47
N GLY A 521 6.47 1.25 0.42
CA GLY A 521 6.04 2.63 0.21
C GLY A 521 5.29 3.18 1.43
N GLU A 522 4.27 4.01 1.20
CA GLU A 522 3.38 4.51 2.24
C GLU A 522 2.28 3.47 2.55
N CYS A 523 2.71 2.31 3.07
CA CYS A 523 1.81 1.19 3.33
C CYS A 523 1.04 1.34 4.65
N GLN A 524 -0.19 0.84 4.65
CA GLN A 524 -1.08 0.84 5.81
C GLN A 524 -0.93 -0.46 6.62
N ARG A 525 -1.29 -0.41 7.92
CA ARG A 525 -1.36 -1.58 8.79
C ARG A 525 -2.23 -2.66 8.13
N PRO A 526 -1.85 -3.95 8.17
CA PRO A 526 -2.76 -5.03 7.82
C PRO A 526 -3.97 -4.96 8.74
N THR A 527 -5.15 -4.77 8.15
CA THR A 527 -6.40 -4.73 8.93
C THR A 527 -6.81 -6.14 9.32
N HIS A 528 -7.53 -6.30 10.44
CA HIS A 528 -8.16 -7.59 10.78
C HIS A 528 -9.05 -8.08 9.63
N ALA A 529 -9.66 -7.14 8.91
CA ALA A 529 -10.43 -7.40 7.71
C ALA A 529 -9.63 -8.09 6.58
N LEU A 530 -8.33 -7.83 6.41
CA LEU A 530 -7.51 -8.52 5.41
C LEU A 530 -7.52 -10.03 5.67
N VAL A 531 -7.23 -10.44 6.90
CA VAL A 531 -7.20 -11.84 7.32
C VAL A 531 -8.60 -12.45 7.23
N TYR A 532 -9.61 -11.74 7.72
CA TYR A 532 -11.01 -12.17 7.62
C TYR A 532 -11.43 -12.43 6.16
N HIS A 533 -11.16 -11.50 5.25
CA HIS A 533 -11.52 -11.65 3.84
C HIS A 533 -10.72 -12.75 3.15
N LEU A 534 -9.46 -12.95 3.52
CA LEU A 534 -8.66 -14.08 3.07
C LEU A 534 -9.34 -15.40 3.47
N GLN A 535 -9.70 -15.54 4.75
CA GLN A 535 -10.42 -16.72 5.27
C GLN A 535 -11.74 -16.97 4.52
N GLN A 536 -12.56 -15.93 4.35
CA GLN A 536 -13.85 -16.04 3.66
C GLN A 536 -13.68 -16.44 2.20
N ALA A 537 -12.71 -15.87 1.50
CA ALA A 537 -12.41 -16.22 0.12
C ALA A 537 -11.99 -17.69 0.01
N ILE A 538 -11.10 -18.17 0.89
CA ILE A 538 -10.69 -19.57 0.97
C ILE A 538 -11.87 -20.50 1.22
N GLN A 539 -12.73 -20.18 2.21
CA GLN A 539 -13.90 -21.00 2.53
C GLN A 539 -14.88 -21.06 1.34
N THR A 540 -15.02 -19.96 0.61
CA THR A 540 -15.86 -19.89 -0.59
C THR A 540 -15.32 -20.79 -1.69
N ILE A 541 -14.03 -20.72 -2.01
CA ILE A 541 -13.36 -21.57 -3.01
C ILE A 541 -13.51 -23.05 -2.65
N LYS A 542 -13.26 -23.42 -1.38
CA LYS A 542 -13.42 -24.80 -0.90
C LYS A 542 -14.87 -25.31 -1.01
N LYS A 543 -15.88 -24.44 -0.84
CA LYS A 543 -17.30 -24.79 -1.00
C LYS A 543 -17.68 -24.95 -2.47
N GLU A 544 -17.17 -24.07 -3.33
CA GLU A 544 -17.41 -24.11 -4.78
C GLU A 544 -16.79 -25.38 -5.39
N ASN A 545 -15.59 -25.77 -4.98
CA ASN A 545 -14.93 -27.00 -5.41
C ASN A 545 -15.58 -28.29 -4.90
N LYS A 546 -16.39 -28.22 -3.83
CA LYS A 546 -17.14 -29.36 -3.28
C LYS A 546 -18.52 -29.55 -3.90
N LYS A 547 -19.03 -28.61 -4.70
CA LYS A 547 -20.27 -28.83 -5.43
C LYS A 547 -20.00 -29.85 -6.54
N PRO A 548 -20.72 -30.99 -6.58
CA PRO A 548 -20.59 -31.91 -7.70
C PRO A 548 -20.96 -31.18 -9.00
N SER A 549 -20.20 -31.43 -10.05
CA SER A 549 -20.52 -31.08 -11.43
C SER A 549 -21.78 -31.83 -11.86
N THR A 550 -22.94 -31.42 -11.37
CA THR A 550 -24.25 -31.79 -11.92
C THR A 550 -24.65 -30.70 -12.91
N GLU A 551 -25.05 -31.14 -14.11
CA GLU A 551 -25.51 -30.35 -15.27
C GLU A 551 -24.46 -30.03 -16.35
N VAL A 552 -23.95 -31.06 -17.03
CA VAL A 552 -23.94 -31.11 -18.50
C VAL A 552 -24.22 -32.56 -18.91
N GLU A 553 -25.50 -32.91 -19.02
CA GLU A 553 -26.06 -33.93 -19.93
C GLU A 553 -27.57 -34.02 -19.65
N ALA A 554 -28.34 -33.26 -20.44
CA ALA A 554 -29.73 -33.53 -20.76
C ALA A 554 -30.01 -33.00 -22.18
#